data_AF-A0A0D8BSX9-F1
#
_entry.id   AF-A0A0D8BSX9-F1
#
_cell.length_a   1.000
_cell.length_b   1.000
_cell.length_c   1.000
_cell.angle_alpha   90.00
_cell.angle_beta   90.00
_cell.angle_gamma   90.00
#
_symmetry.space_group_name_H-M   'P 1'
#
loop_
_entity.id
_entity.type
_entity.pdbx_description
1 polymer ?
#
loop_
_entity_poly.entity_id
_entity_poly.type
_entity_poly.pdbx_seq_one_letter_code
_entity_poly.pdbx_strand_id
1 'polypeptide(L)'
;MLYYLYELKKRGIHKKGLISYTKERKTEEVILTEEDERKVEKALKDIYQILQLPSPPPLKKLSYCPKCAYYEFCYALEGDE
;
A
#
# COMPACT_ATOMS: atom_id res chain seq x y z
N MET A 1 -7.63 -4.07 1.72
CA MET A 1 -8.43 -5.30 1.87
C MET A 1 -7.61 -6.56 1.65
N LEU A 2 -6.92 -6.72 0.51
CA LEU A 2 -6.13 -7.92 0.19
C LEU A 2 -5.14 -8.34 1.29
N TYR A 3 -4.40 -7.40 1.88
CA TYR A 3 -3.51 -7.69 3.01
C TYR A 3 -4.22 -8.34 4.21
N TYR A 4 -5.42 -7.87 4.56
CA TYR A 4 -6.21 -8.46 5.66
C TYR A 4 -6.65 -9.89 5.34
N LEU A 5 -7.14 -10.14 4.12
CA LEU A 5 -7.52 -11.49 3.69
C LEU A 5 -6.30 -12.43 3.65
N TYR A 6 -5.16 -11.93 3.19
CA TYR A 6 -3.90 -12.67 3.18
C TYR A 6 -3.46 -13.09 4.59
N GLU A 7 -3.48 -12.15 5.53
CA GLU A 7 -3.11 -12.42 6.92
C GLU A 7 -4.08 -13.42 7.60
N LEU A 8 -5.37 -13.33 7.29
CA LEU A 8 -6.37 -14.31 7.75
C LEU A 8 -6.10 -15.70 7.14
N LYS A 9 -5.80 -15.79 5.85
CA LYS A 9 -5.46 -17.05 5.16
C LYS A 9 -4.24 -17.72 5.81
N LYS A 10 -3.20 -16.95 6.14
CA LYS A 10 -2.01 -17.46 6.86
C LYS A 10 -2.33 -18.08 8.23
N ARG A 11 -3.43 -17.66 8.85
CA ARG A 11 -3.95 -18.22 10.11
C ARG A 11 -4.94 -19.38 9.89
N GLY A 12 -5.08 -19.86 8.65
CA GLY A 12 -6.00 -20.92 8.25
C GLY A 12 -7.43 -20.44 7.94
N ILE A 13 -7.71 -19.14 8.05
CA ILE A 13 -9.07 -18.58 7.87
C ILE A 13 -9.27 -18.13 6.43
N HIS A 14 -10.17 -18.82 5.72
CA HIS A 14 -10.46 -18.55 4.32
C HIS A 14 -11.81 -17.82 4.20
N LYS A 15 -11.77 -16.54 3.80
CA LYS A 15 -12.96 -15.67 3.67
C LYS A 15 -12.82 -14.74 2.46
N LYS A 16 -13.95 -14.23 2.02
CA LYS A 16 -14.05 -13.11 1.08
C LYS A 16 -14.19 -11.79 1.84
N GLY A 17 -13.67 -10.71 1.28
CA GLY A 17 -13.82 -9.35 1.80
C GLY A 17 -14.98 -8.62 1.10
N LEU A 18 -15.57 -7.65 1.80
CA LEU A 18 -16.59 -6.77 1.23
C LEU A 18 -16.17 -5.32 1.47
N ILE A 19 -16.21 -4.50 0.43
CA ILE A 19 -15.99 -3.05 0.51
C ILE A 19 -17.32 -2.37 0.19
N SER A 20 -17.91 -1.71 1.18
CA SER A 20 -19.20 -1.02 1.02
C SER A 20 -18.99 0.49 0.91
N TYR A 21 -19.46 1.04 -0.20
CA TYR A 21 -19.49 2.47 -0.50
C TYR A 21 -20.90 2.99 -0.18
N THR A 22 -21.07 3.55 1.02
CA THR A 22 -22.39 3.90 1.58
C THR A 22 -23.12 4.95 0.75
N LYS A 23 -22.42 5.99 0.26
CA LYS A 23 -23.03 7.07 -0.53
C LYS A 23 -23.57 6.54 -1.86
N GLU A 24 -22.82 5.66 -2.50
CA GLU A 24 -23.11 5.06 -3.80
C GLU A 24 -24.00 3.81 -3.67
N ARG A 25 -24.32 3.38 -2.44
CA ARG A 25 -25.05 2.13 -2.12
C ARG A 25 -24.49 0.90 -2.85
N LYS A 26 -23.17 0.90 -3.07
CA LYS A 26 -22.46 -0.15 -3.81
C LYS A 26 -21.65 -0.99 -2.84
N THR A 27 -21.73 -2.31 -2.96
CA THR A 27 -20.84 -3.22 -2.25
C THR A 27 -20.05 -4.03 -3.26
N GLU A 28 -18.72 -3.98 -3.13
CA GLU A 28 -17.80 -4.75 -3.96
C GLU A 28 -17.28 -5.95 -3.17
N GLU A 29 -17.36 -7.12 -3.79
CA GLU A 29 -16.79 -8.34 -3.25
C GLU A 29 -15.34 -8.49 -3.68
N VAL A 30 -14.47 -8.82 -2.73
CA VAL A 30 -13.03 -8.99 -2.93
C VAL A 30 -12.67 -10.43 -2.57
N ILE A 31 -12.19 -11.19 -3.54
CA ILE A 31 -11.70 -12.55 -3.36
C ILE A 31 -10.18 -12.50 -3.43
N LEU A 32 -9.51 -13.15 -2.47
CA LEU A 32 -8.06 -13.27 -2.49
C LEU A 32 -7.66 -14.36 -3.49
N THR A 33 -7.07 -13.96 -4.61
CA THR A 33 -6.52 -14.89 -5.61
C THR A 33 -5.03 -15.14 -5.37
N GLU A 34 -4.48 -16.20 -5.96
CA GLU A 34 -3.03 -16.46 -5.91
C GLU A 34 -2.19 -15.30 -6.48
N GLU A 35 -2.70 -14.62 -7.52
CA GLU A 35 -2.02 -13.45 -8.06
C GLU A 35 -2.01 -12.29 -7.06
N ASP A 36 -3.11 -12.09 -6.35
CA ASP A 36 -3.20 -11.07 -5.30
C ASP A 36 -2.29 -11.38 -4.12
N GLU A 37 -2.17 -12.65 -3.74
CA GLU A 37 -1.21 -13.10 -2.72
C GLU A 37 0.22 -12.74 -3.12
N ARG A 38 0.61 -13.05 -4.36
CA ARG A 38 1.93 -12.66 -4.88
C ARG A 38 2.14 -11.15 -4.88
N LYS A 39 1.10 -10.35 -5.18
CA LYS A 39 1.17 -8.88 -5.12
C LYS A 39 1.38 -8.39 -3.69
N VAL A 40 0.67 -8.96 -2.72
CA VAL A 40 0.84 -8.61 -1.30
C VAL A 40 2.24 -8.99 -0.81
N GLU A 41 2.72 -10.19 -1.11
CA GLU A 41 4.05 -10.65 -0.74
C GLU A 41 5.15 -9.78 -1.33
N LYS A 42 5.02 -9.44 -2.63
CA LYS A 42 5.94 -8.53 -3.29
C LYS A 42 5.93 -7.15 -2.60
N ALA A 43 4.76 -6.59 -2.33
CA ALA A 43 4.65 -5.29 -1.66
C ALA A 43 5.31 -5.31 -0.28
N LEU A 44 5.14 -6.37 0.51
CA LEU A 44 5.80 -6.54 1.80
C LEU A 44 7.32 -6.60 1.65
N LYS A 45 7.83 -7.37 0.68
CA LYS A 45 9.26 -7.46 0.39
C LYS A 45 9.83 -6.10 0.00
N ASP A 46 9.16 -5.38 -0.90
CA ASP A 46 9.60 -4.06 -1.37
C ASP A 46 9.64 -3.04 -0.21
N ILE A 47 8.66 -3.08 0.71
CA ILE A 47 8.67 -2.26 1.93
C ILE A 47 9.91 -2.54 2.77
N TYR A 48 10.20 -3.82 3.05
CA TYR A 48 11.40 -4.18 3.83
C TYR A 48 12.69 -3.75 3.12
N GLN A 49 12.76 -3.84 1.80
CA GLN A 49 13.91 -3.34 1.04
C GLN A 49 14.10 -1.84 1.20
N ILE A 50 13.02 -1.05 1.13
CA ILE A 50 13.07 0.41 1.32
C ILE A 50 13.55 0.76 2.73
N LEU A 51 13.08 0.05 3.75
CA LEU A 51 13.47 0.29 5.15
C LEU A 51 14.96 0.02 5.42
N GLN A 52 15.62 -0.80 4.59
CA GLN A 52 17.04 -1.11 4.72
C GLN A 52 17.94 -0.14 3.94
N LEU A 53 17.37 0.83 3.21
CA LEU A 53 18.17 1.82 2.51
C LEU A 53 18.80 2.79 3.52
N PRO A 54 20.05 3.23 3.30
CA PRO A 54 20.73 4.18 4.18
C PRO A 54 20.07 5.57 4.14
N SER A 55 19.33 5.86 3.08
CA SER A 55 18.62 7.12 2.84
C SER A 55 17.30 6.84 2.13
N PRO A 56 16.31 7.74 2.20
CA PRO A 56 15.08 7.58 1.43
C PRO A 56 15.36 7.45 -0.08
N PRO A 57 14.53 6.71 -0.83
CA PRO A 57 14.68 6.57 -2.26
C PRO A 57 14.56 7.93 -2.97
N PRO A 58 15.15 8.08 -4.17
CA PRO A 58 15.12 9.34 -4.90
C PRO A 58 13.70 9.87 -5.10
N LEU A 59 13.52 11.17 -4.86
CA LEU A 59 12.25 11.84 -5.01
C LEU A 59 11.76 11.73 -6.47
N LYS A 60 10.55 11.20 -6.64
CA LYS A 60 9.86 11.16 -7.94
C LYS A 60 8.61 12.03 -7.87
N LYS A 61 8.53 13.05 -8.72
CA LYS A 61 7.33 13.88 -8.85
C LYS A 61 6.21 13.08 -9.52
N LEU A 62 5.09 12.96 -8.82
CA LEU A 62 3.89 12.24 -9.27
C LEU A 62 2.70 13.20 -9.29
N SER A 63 1.67 12.87 -10.08
CA SER A 63 0.51 13.74 -10.28
C SER A 63 -0.26 14.06 -9.01
N TYR A 64 -0.20 13.17 -8.01
CA TYR A 64 -0.86 13.33 -6.72
C TYR A 64 -0.01 14.06 -5.67
N CYS A 65 1.28 14.32 -5.92
CA CYS A 65 2.17 14.98 -4.95
C CYS A 65 1.61 16.30 -4.42
N PRO A 66 1.05 17.23 -5.23
CA PRO A 66 0.55 18.52 -4.72
C PRO A 66 -0.59 18.42 -3.70
N LYS A 67 -1.25 17.26 -3.59
CA LYS A 67 -2.33 16.99 -2.62
C LYS A 67 -1.88 16.04 -1.50
N CYS A 68 -0.63 15.59 -1.52
CA CYS A 68 -0.10 14.64 -0.55
C CYS A 68 0.16 15.37 0.78
N ALA A 69 -0.29 14.79 1.89
CA ALA A 69 -0.02 15.31 3.23
C ALA A 69 1.49 15.38 3.54
N TYR A 70 2.30 14.58 2.85
CA TYR A 70 3.76 14.54 3.02
C TYR A 70 4.53 15.43 2.03
N TYR A 71 3.85 16.26 1.22
CA TYR A 71 4.50 17.06 0.19
C TYR A 71 5.65 17.92 0.74
N GLU A 72 5.38 18.70 1.78
CA GLU A 72 6.40 19.58 2.39
C GLU A 72 7.59 18.78 2.93
N PHE A 73 7.38 17.58 3.49
CA PHE A 73 8.48 16.73 3.95
C PHE A 73 9.30 16.15 2.79
N CYS A 74 8.65 15.76 1.70
CA CYS A 74 9.33 15.22 0.53
C CYS A 74 10.15 16.28 -0.24
N TYR A 75 9.77 17.55 -0.16
CA TYR A 75 10.39 18.67 -0.88
C TYR A 75 11.12 19.65 0.04
N ALA A 76 11.17 19.37 1.34
CA ALA A 76 12.12 19.97 2.25
C ALA A 76 13.51 19.48 1.86
N LEU A 77 14.13 20.17 0.92
CA LEU A 77 15.54 20.05 0.66
C LEU A 77 16.22 20.51 1.96
N GLU A 78 16.73 19.58 2.76
CA GLU A 78 17.79 19.95 3.72
C GLU A 78 18.94 20.45 2.84
N GLY A 79 19.16 21.77 2.87
CA GLY A 79 20.24 22.40 2.15
C GLY A 79 21.55 21.87 2.73
N ASP A 80 22.28 21.10 1.93
CA ASP A 80 23.71 20.98 2.10
C ASP A 80 24.30 22.38 1.84
N GLU A 81 24.65 23.09 2.92
CA GLU A 81 25.72 24.09 2.86
C GLU A 81 27.06 23.43 2.52
#